data_AF-A0A377W3K0-F1
#
_entry.id   AF-A0A377W3K0-F1
#
_cell.length_a   1.000
_cell.length_b   1.000
_cell.length_c   1.000
_cell.angle_alpha   90.00
_cell.angle_beta   90.00
_cell.angle_gamma   90.00
#
_symmetry.space_group_name_H-M   'P 1'
#
loop_
_entity.id
_entity.type
_entity.pdbx_description
1 polymer ?
#
loop_
_entity_poly.entity_id
_entity_poly.type
_entity_poly.pdbx_seq_one_letter_code
_entity_poly.pdbx_strand_id
1 'polypeptide(L)' 'MLHVFIRSSELRFARWSEIDFTNRVWTIPATREPIIGVRYSGRGAKMRMPHIVPLSEQSIAILKQIKDIR' A
#
# COMPACT_ATOMS: atom_id res chain seq x y z
N MET A 1 -4.59 -12.41 1.61
CA MET A 1 -4.54 -11.11 2.32
C MET A 1 -4.22 -11.27 3.81
N LEU A 2 -3.49 -12.31 4.20
CA LEU A 2 -3.23 -12.64 5.61
C LEU A 2 -1.99 -11.92 6.18
N HIS A 3 -1.13 -11.37 5.32
CA HIS A 3 0.19 -10.90 5.72
C HIS A 3 0.31 -9.39 6.03
N VAL A 4 -0.69 -8.58 5.65
CA VAL A 4 -0.65 -7.11 5.79
C VAL A 4 -1.91 -6.48 6.38
N PHE A 5 -3.02 -7.24 6.53
CA PHE A 5 -4.28 -6.77 7.16
C PHE A 5 -4.82 -5.41 6.67
N ILE A 6 -4.47 -4.99 5.45
CA ILE A 6 -4.98 -3.78 4.81
C ILE A 6 -6.27 -4.06 4.03
N ARG A 7 -7.08 -3.03 3.80
CA ARG A 7 -8.34 -3.17 3.05
C ARG A 7 -8.06 -3.41 1.57
N SER A 8 -8.98 -4.09 0.89
CA SER A 8 -8.86 -4.39 -0.55
C SER A 8 -8.70 -3.14 -1.42
N SER A 9 -9.35 -2.04 -1.06
CA SER A 9 -9.18 -0.75 -1.74
C SER A 9 -7.81 -0.12 -1.51
N GLU A 10 -7.23 -0.30 -0.32
CA GLU A 10 -5.90 0.24 0.02
C GLU A 10 -4.80 -0.52 -0.75
N LEU A 11 -4.94 -1.84 -0.90
CA LEU A 11 -4.05 -2.66 -1.70
C LEU A 11 -4.15 -2.35 -3.20
N ARG A 12 -5.37 -2.18 -3.73
CA ARG A 12 -5.60 -1.98 -5.18
C ARG A 12 -4.99 -0.68 -5.70
N PHE A 13 -4.97 0.37 -4.89
CA PHE A 13 -4.42 1.68 -5.26
C PHE A 13 -3.06 1.95 -4.61
N ALA A 14 -2.41 0.91 -4.10
CA ALA A 14 -1.07 0.95 -3.54
C ALA A 14 -0.07 1.58 -4.51
N ARG A 15 0.83 2.41 -3.99
CA ARG A 15 1.98 2.93 -4.75
C ARG A 15 3.28 2.38 -4.18
N TRP A 16 4.24 2.06 -5.04
CA TRP A 16 5.55 1.60 -4.58
C TRP A 16 6.28 2.65 -3.72
N SER A 17 5.99 3.94 -3.92
CA SER A 17 6.51 5.04 -3.10
C SER A 17 6.00 5.05 -1.66
N GLU A 18 4.92 4.30 -1.35
CA GLU A 18 4.36 4.18 0.00
C GLU A 18 5.04 3.10 0.83
N ILE A 19 5.89 2.27 0.21
CA ILE A 19 6.53 1.12 0.83
C ILE A 19 8.01 1.43 1.06
N ASP A 20 8.39 1.51 2.33
CA ASP A 20 9.78 1.59 2.76
C ASP A 20 10.31 0.17 3.04
N PHE A 21 11.08 -0.37 2.10
CA PHE A 21 11.69 -1.69 2.24
C PHE A 21 12.86 -1.72 3.24
N THR A 22 13.48 -0.57 3.54
CA THR A 22 14.59 -0.46 4.48
C THR A 22 14.06 -0.52 5.91
N ASN A 23 13.07 0.30 6.21
CA ASN A 23 12.41 0.32 7.52
C ASN A 23 11.31 -0.74 7.66
N ARG A 24 11.03 -1.50 6.60
CA ARG A 24 10.06 -2.61 6.58
C ARG A 24 8.65 -2.13 6.94
N VAL A 25 8.26 -0.97 6.42
CA VAL A 25 6.99 -0.32 6.73
C VAL A 25 6.29 0.07 5.45
N TRP A 26 4.98 -0.13 5.42
CA TRP A 26 4.10 0.44 4.41
C TRP A 26 3.23 1.52 5.05
N THR A 27 3.41 2.76 4.61
CA THR A 27 2.62 3.91 5.06
C THR A 27 1.52 4.20 4.05
N ILE A 28 0.28 3.87 4.40
CA ILE A 28 -0.89 4.21 3.59
C ILE A 28 -1.30 5.65 3.91
N PRO A 29 -1.27 6.59 2.96
CA PRO A 29 -1.62 7.97 3.22
C PRO A 29 -3.12 8.13 3.49
N ALA A 30 -3.50 9.21 4.18
CA ALA A 30 -4.88 9.57 4.48
C ALA A 30 -5.73 9.74 3.20
N THR A 31 -5.14 10.33 2.17
CA THR A 31 -5.71 10.55 0.84
C THR A 31 -4.61 10.34 -0.21
N ARG A 32 -5.01 10.06 -1.44
CA ARG A 32 -4.11 9.93 -2.59
C ARG A 32 -4.47 10.94 -3.66
N GLU A 33 -3.50 11.30 -4.48
CA GLU A 33 -3.79 12.02 -5.72
C GLU A 33 -4.64 11.13 -6.64
N PRO A 34 -5.81 11.62 -7.11
CA PRO A 34 -6.66 10.88 -8.02
C PRO A 34 -5.93 10.61 -9.35
N ILE A 35 -6.09 9.40 -9.87
CA ILE A 35 -5.67 9.05 -11.23
C ILE A 35 -6.80 9.43 -12.17
N ILE A 36 -6.47 10.20 -13.21
CA ILE A 36 -7.43 10.63 -14.24
C ILE A 36 -8.10 9.39 -14.87
N GLY A 37 -9.42 9.41 -14.96
CA GLY A 37 -10.21 8.32 -15.55
C GLY A 37 -10.46 7.11 -14.64
N VAL A 38 -9.85 7.02 -13.45
CA VAL A 38 -10.03 5.90 -12.53
C VAL A 38 -10.86 6.31 -11.32
N ARG A 39 -12.10 5.79 -11.25
CA ARG A 39 -12.99 6.03 -10.11
C ARG A 39 -12.36 5.53 -8.81
N TYR A 40 -12.51 6.31 -7.74
CA TYR A 40 -12.05 6.01 -6.37
C TYR A 40 -10.54 5.90 -6.16
N SER A 41 -9.72 6.26 -7.15
CA SER A 41 -8.25 6.20 -7.10
C SER A 41 -7.62 7.14 -6.05
N GLY A 42 -8.29 8.25 -5.72
CA GLY A 42 -7.83 9.18 -4.69
C GLY A 42 -8.07 8.73 -3.25
N ARG A 43 -8.68 7.55 -3.02
CA ARG A 43 -8.98 7.07 -1.66
C ARG A 43 -7.70 6.58 -0.97
N GLY A 44 -7.41 7.18 0.18
CA GLY A 44 -6.39 6.73 1.12
C GLY A 44 -6.99 5.85 2.22
N ALA A 45 -6.40 5.91 3.40
CA ALA A 45 -6.88 5.22 4.59
C ALA A 45 -8.30 5.66 4.98
N LYS A 46 -9.14 4.70 5.38
CA LYS A 46 -10.56 4.94 5.73
C LYS A 46 -10.77 6.04 6.78
N MET A 47 -9.87 6.14 7.75
CA MET A 47 -9.96 7.09 8.86
C MET A 47 -9.36 8.46 8.54
N ARG A 48 -8.95 8.73 7.28
CA ARG A 48 -8.28 9.97 6.86
C ARG A 48 -7.04 10.32 7.71
N MET A 49 -6.39 9.30 8.25
CA MET A 49 -5.12 9.39 8.96
C MET A 49 -4.13 8.44 8.29
N PRO A 50 -2.82 8.77 8.24
CA PRO A 50 -1.82 7.82 7.78
C PRO A 50 -1.91 6.51 8.57
N HIS A 51 -2.01 5.39 7.87
CA HIS A 51 -2.02 4.06 8.47
C HIS A 51 -0.67 3.41 8.22
N ILE A 52 0.05 3.13 9.31
CA ILE A 52 1.38 2.53 9.28
C ILE A 52 1.22 1.02 9.45
N VAL A 53 1.72 0.26 8.49
CA VAL A 53 1.63 -1.19 8.45
C VAL A 53 3.04 -1.77 8.49
N PRO A 54 3.45 -2.41 9.60
CA PRO A 54 4.74 -3.10 9.66
C PRO A 54 4.71 -4.35 8.76
N LEU A 55 5.81 -4.58 8.05
CA LEU A 55 5.94 -5.68 7.10
C LEU A 55 6.84 -6.78 7.67
N SER A 56 6.29 -8.00 7.68
CA SER A 56 7.08 -9.20 7.94
C SER A 56 8.04 -9.50 6.78
N GLU A 57 9.01 -10.38 7.01
CA GLU A 57 9.98 -10.78 5.97
C GLU A 57 9.28 -11.45 4.80
N GLN A 58 8.27 -12.26 5.09
CA GLN A 58 7.44 -12.91 4.09
C GLN A 58 6.71 -11.87 3.23
N SER A 59 6.10 -10.85 3.85
CA SER A 59 5.44 -9.76 3.12
C SER A 59 6.41 -9.01 2.21
N ILE A 60 7.63 -8.72 2.69
CA ILE A 60 8.65 -8.03 1.91
C ILE A 60 9.10 -8.87 0.72
N ALA A 61 9.36 -10.17 0.92
CA ALA A 61 9.77 -11.07 -0.15
C ALA A 61 8.72 -11.13 -1.26
N ILE A 62 7.45 -11.29 -0.88
CA ILE A 62 6.32 -11.28 -1.83
C ILE A 62 6.22 -9.93 -2.55
N LEU A 63 6.29 -8.81 -1.83
CA LEU A 63 6.21 -7.47 -2.44
C LEU A 63 7.35 -7.20 -3.41
N LYS A 64 8.57 -7.65 -3.12
CA LYS A 64 9.72 -7.56 -4.04
C LYS A 64 9.50 -8.40 -5.29
N GLN A 65 9.06 -9.65 -5.16
CA GLN A 65 8.74 -10.51 -6.32
C GLN A 65 7.68 -9.87 -7.21
N ILE A 66 6.60 -9.33 -6.63
CA ILE A 66 5.55 -8.64 -7.40
C ILE A 66 6.10 -7.40 -8.12
N LYS A 67 7.02 -6.67 -7.51
CA LYS A 67 7.66 -5.50 -8.13
C LYS A 67 8.48 -5.88 -9.36
N ASP A 68 9.17 -7.02 -9.31
CA ASP A 68 10.05 -7.50 -10.37
C ASP A 68 9.29 -8.17 -11.54
N ILE A 69 8.04 -8.60 -11.34
CA ILE A 69 7.17 -9.15 -12.41
C ILE A 69 6.66 -8.05 -13.38
N ARG A 70 6.90 -6.77 -13.08
CA ARG A 70 6.35 -5.63 -13.82
C ARG A 70 7.02 -5.38 -15.16
#